data_AF-A0A3S0BB28-F1
#
_entry.id   AF-A0A3S0BB28-F1
#
_cell.length_a   1.000
_cell.length_b   1.000
_cell.length_c   1.000
_cell.angle_alpha   90.00
_cell.angle_beta   90.00
_cell.angle_gamma   90.00
#
_symmetry.space_group_name_H-M   'P 1'
#
loop_
_entity.id
_entity.type
_entity.pdbx_description
1 polymer ?
#
loop_
_entity_poly.entity_id
_entity_poly.type
_entity_poly.pdbx_seq_one_letter_code
_entity_poly.pdbx_strand_id
1 'polypeptide(L)' 'MKTYKIEVTDTFGGEANYSYVSRLTIQAKSLRACVLQLGKETGYNWRFKDNLGECVRYDTTSGLTCAFIEGVTDET' A
#
# COMPACT_ATOMS: atom_id res chain seq x y z
N MET A 1 -5.92 -2.31 17.35
CA MET A 1 -5.15 -2.41 16.09
C MET A 1 -6.13 -2.28 14.95
N LYS A 2 -5.69 -1.88 13.76
CA LYS A 2 -6.52 -1.81 12.55
C LYS A 2 -6.00 -2.80 11.52
N THR A 3 -6.89 -3.35 10.71
CA THR A 3 -6.55 -4.25 9.63
C THR A 3 -6.43 -3.43 8.34
N TYR A 4 -5.32 -3.55 7.64
CA TYR A 4 -5.08 -2.86 6.37
C TYR A 4 -5.04 -3.87 5.25
N LYS A 5 -5.86 -3.65 4.22
CA LYS A 5 -5.79 -4.40 2.96
C LYS A 5 -4.90 -3.62 2.00
N ILE A 6 -3.97 -4.34 1.38
CA ILE A 6 -2.93 -3.73 0.55
C ILE A 6 -2.92 -4.44 -0.79
N GLU A 7 -2.99 -3.68 -1.87
CA GLU A 7 -2.71 -4.15 -3.22
C GLU A 7 -1.41 -3.54 -3.71
N VAL A 8 -0.47 -4.38 -4.14
CA VAL A 8 0.81 -3.95 -4.71
C VAL A 8 0.85 -4.37 -6.17
N THR A 9 1.18 -3.43 -7.04
CA THR A 9 1.25 -3.67 -8.49
C THR A 9 2.31 -2.77 -9.13
N ASP A 10 2.79 -3.16 -10.30
CA ASP A 10 3.74 -2.35 -11.05
C ASP A 10 3.07 -1.11 -11.64
N THR A 11 3.85 -0.13 -12.07
CA THR A 11 3.35 1.04 -12.80
C THR A 11 3.74 0.98 -14.27
N PHE A 12 2.91 1.56 -15.13
CA PHE A 12 3.22 1.82 -16.54
C PHE A 12 2.87 3.27 -16.86
N GLY A 13 3.87 4.07 -17.21
CA GLY A 13 3.69 5.51 -17.39
C GLY A 13 3.26 6.26 -16.11
N GLY A 14 3.53 5.68 -14.93
CA GLY A 14 3.10 6.23 -13.63
C GLY A 14 1.70 5.81 -13.19
N GLU A 15 0.95 5.14 -14.05
CA GLU A 15 -0.36 4.57 -13.72
C GLU A 15 -0.24 3.13 -13.22
N ALA A 16 -1.17 2.69 -12.40
CA ALA A 16 -1.18 1.33 -11.88
C ALA A 16 -1.41 0.30 -13.00
N ASN A 17 -0.55 -0.71 -13.06
CA ASN A 17 -0.58 -1.77 -14.08
C ASN A 17 -0.92 -3.12 -13.43
N TYR A 18 -2.22 -3.37 -13.27
CA TYR A 18 -2.79 -4.58 -12.67
C TYR A 18 -2.60 -5.89 -13.46
N SER A 19 -1.61 -5.95 -14.35
CA SER A 19 -1.20 -7.20 -15.04
C SER A 19 -0.64 -8.24 -14.06
N TYR A 20 -0.03 -7.78 -12.97
CA TYR A 20 0.35 -8.62 -11.84
C TYR A 20 0.10 -7.86 -10.53
N VAL A 21 -0.62 -8.48 -9.60
CA VAL A 21 -1.00 -7.86 -8.33
C VAL A 21 -0.75 -8.81 -7.17
N SER A 22 -0.06 -8.30 -6.16
CA SER A 22 0.15 -8.98 -4.88
C SER A 22 -0.76 -8.36 -3.83
N ARG A 23 -1.48 -9.20 -3.08
CA ARG A 23 -2.42 -8.75 -2.04
C ARG A 23 -1.93 -9.18 -0.67
N LEU A 24 -1.90 -8.24 0.26
CA LEU A 24 -1.42 -8.43 1.61
C LEU A 24 -2.46 -7.89 2.61
N THR A 25 -2.51 -8.50 3.78
CA THR A 25 -3.27 -7.99 4.92
C THR A 25 -2.31 -7.75 6.07
N ILE A 26 -2.21 -6.50 6.53
CA ILE A 26 -1.33 -6.12 7.63
C ILE A 26 -2.15 -5.56 8.79
N GLN A 27 -1.98 -6.12 9.99
CA GLN A 27 -2.53 -5.54 11.20
C GLN A 27 -1.52 -4.58 11.83
N ALA A 28 -1.90 -3.32 12.00
CA ALA A 28 -1.01 -2.31 12.55
C ALA A 28 -1.73 -1.31 13.45
N LYS A 29 -0.97 -0.55 14.25
CA LYS A 29 -1.51 0.48 15.15
C LYS A 29 -1.92 1.75 14.40
N SER A 30 -1.34 2.01 13.23
CA SER A 30 -1.60 3.19 12.39
C SER A 30 -1.18 2.91 10.96
N LEU A 31 -1.60 3.75 10.01
CA LEU A 31 -1.20 3.66 8.61
C LEU A 31 0.32 3.73 8.45
N ARG A 32 0.99 4.60 9.22
CA ARG A 32 2.45 4.69 9.21
C ARG A 32 3.10 3.38 9.65
N ALA A 33 2.58 2.74 10.70
CA ALA A 33 3.10 1.45 11.15
C ALA A 33 2.86 0.34 10.11
N CYS A 34 1.70 0.37 9.43
CA CYS A 34 1.40 -0.51 8.30
C CYS A 34 2.44 -0.37 7.17
N VAL A 35 2.73 0.85 6.72
CA VAL A 35 3.69 1.11 5.63
C VAL A 35 5.11 0.67 6.00
N LEU A 36 5.53 0.86 7.25
CA LEU A 36 6.82 0.37 7.73
C LEU A 36 6.90 -1.16 7.71
N GLN A 37 5.80 -1.84 8.06
CA GLN A 37 5.74 -3.29 7.97
C GLN A 37 5.69 -3.76 6.51
N LEU A 38 4.92 -3.08 5.64
CA LEU A 38 4.90 -3.34 4.21
C LEU A 38 6.31 -3.25 3.59
N GLY A 39 7.10 -2.26 4.01
CA GLY A 39 8.50 -2.15 3.59
C GLY A 39 9.37 -3.34 4.00
N LYS A 40 9.11 -3.95 5.18
CA LYS A 40 9.79 -5.18 5.61
C LYS A 40 9.37 -6.40 4.80
N GLU A 41 8.07 -6.54 4.51
CA GLU A 41 7.53 -7.67 3.73
C GLU A 41 7.99 -7.63 2.26
N THR A 42 8.06 -6.42 1.67
CA THR A 42 8.34 -6.25 0.24
C THR A 42 9.79 -5.91 -0.07
N GLY A 43 10.59 -5.52 0.93
CA GLY A 43 11.95 -5.02 0.73
C GLY A 43 12.02 -3.62 0.12
N TYR A 44 10.89 -2.92 -0.04
CA TYR A 44 10.85 -1.61 -0.68
C TYR A 44 10.74 -0.43 0.30
N ASN A 45 11.24 0.72 -0.15
CA ASN A 45 11.02 2.01 0.49
C ASN A 45 9.84 2.74 -0.17
N TRP A 46 8.78 2.92 0.60
CA TRP A 46 7.50 3.50 0.16
C TRP A 46 7.40 5.00 0.45
N ARG A 47 6.87 5.75 -0.51
CA ARG A 47 6.62 7.20 -0.43
C ARG A 47 5.15 7.46 -0.68
N PHE A 48 4.54 8.25 0.20
CA PHE A 48 3.16 8.70 -0.02
C PHE A 48 3.08 9.45 -1.35
N LYS A 49 2.11 9.06 -2.18
CA LYS A 49 1.89 9.64 -3.51
C LYS A 49 0.61 10.46 -3.53
N ASP A 50 -0.50 9.86 -3.12
CA ASP A 50 -1.80 10.51 -3.17
C ASP A 50 -2.82 9.92 -2.19
N ASN A 51 -3.86 10.68 -1.87
CA ASN A 51 -5.03 10.24 -1.12
C ASN A 51 -6.23 10.17 -2.08
N LEU A 52 -6.73 8.95 -2.31
CA LEU A 52 -7.80 8.66 -3.27
C LEU A 52 -9.17 8.52 -2.58
N GLY A 53 -9.30 9.08 -1.38
CA GLY A 53 -10.52 8.99 -0.56
C GLY A 53 -10.53 7.71 0.27
N GLU A 54 -11.03 6.62 -0.31
CA GLU A 54 -11.20 5.32 0.38
C GLU A 54 -9.87 4.58 0.59
N CYS A 55 -8.86 4.90 -0.21
CA CYS A 55 -7.52 4.35 -0.05
C CYS A 55 -6.44 5.42 -0.26
N VAL A 56 -5.22 5.11 0.17
CA VAL A 56 -4.04 5.93 -0.07
C VAL A 56 -3.06 5.20 -0.98
N ARG A 57 -2.44 5.94 -1.89
CA ARG A 57 -1.42 5.42 -2.79
C ARG A 57 -0.03 5.75 -2.26
N TYR A 58 0.82 4.74 -2.23
CA TYR A 58 2.25 4.85 -2.00
C TYR A 58 2.98 4.33 -3.24
N ASP A 59 4.04 5.02 -3.65
CA ASP A 59 4.93 4.55 -4.71
C ASP A 59 6.28 4.16 -4.10
N THR A 60 6.98 3.20 -4.70
CA THR A 60 8.37 2.97 -4.35
C THR A 60 9.22 4.17 -4.78
N THR A 61 10.40 4.32 -4.19
CA THR A 61 11.31 5.44 -4.55
C THR A 61 11.69 5.45 -6.04
N SER A 62 11.65 4.29 -6.71
CA SER A 62 11.88 4.19 -8.16
C SER A 62 10.68 4.61 -9.02
N GLY A 63 9.48 4.66 -8.44
CA GLY A 63 8.23 4.88 -9.15
C GLY A 63 7.70 3.67 -9.94
N LEU A 64 8.43 2.54 -9.98
CA LEU A 64 8.09 1.37 -10.79
C LEU A 64 6.98 0.48 -10.18
N THR A 65 6.70 0.66 -8.88
CA THR A 65 5.71 -0.14 -8.15
C THR A 65 4.91 0.79 -7.26
N CYS A 66 3.61 0.58 -7.21
CA CYS A 66 2.70 1.28 -6.32
C CYS A 66 1.96 0.31 -5.38
N ALA A 67 1.53 0.85 -4.25
CA ALA A 67 0.73 0.18 -3.25
C ALA A 67 -0.51 1.02 -2.94
N PHE A 68 -1.67 0.39 -2.97
CA PHE A 68 -2.93 0.97 -2.52
C PHE A 68 -3.27 0.37 -1.16
N ILE A 69 -3.47 1.22 -0.17
CA ILE A 69 -3.73 0.81 1.21
C ILE A 69 -5.11 1.30 1.64
N GLU A 70 -5.99 0.35 1.94
CA GLU A 70 -7.32 0.57 2.48
C GLU A 70 -7.32 0.23 3.98
N GLY A 71 -7.81 1.15 4.81
CA GLY A 71 -7.94 0.94 6.24
C GLY A 71 -9.30 0.34 6.57
N VAL A 72 -9.34 -0.91 7.00
CA VAL A 72 -10.55 -1.53 7.53
C VAL A 72 -10.55 -1.34 9.05
N THR A 73 -11.43 -0.47 9.53
CA THR A 73 -11.83 -0.53 10.94
C THR A 73 -12.73 -1.73 11.12
N ASP A 74 -12.32 -2.68 11.96
CA ASP A 74 -13.22 -3.73 12.42
C ASP A 74 -14.43 -3.04 13.07
N GLU A 75 -15.59 -3.10 12.43
CA GLU A 75 -16.86 -2.68 13.02
C GLU A 75 -17.06 -3.54 14.27
N THR A 76 -17.06 -2.90 15.45
CA THR A 76 -17.25 -3.56 16.74
C THR A 76 -18.73 -3.78 17.01
#